data_AF-A0A958Z3Z7-F1
#
_entry.id   AF-A0A958Z3Z7-F1
#
_cell.length_a   1.000
_cell.length_b   1.000
_cell.length_c   1.000
_cell.angle_alpha   90.00
_cell.angle_beta   90.00
_cell.angle_gamma   90.00
#
_symmetry.space_group_name_H-M   'P 1'
#
loop_
_entity.id
_entity.type
_entity.pdbx_description
1 polymer ?
#
loop_
_entity_poly.entity_id
_entity_poly.type
_entity_poly.pdbx_seq_one_letter_code
_entity_poly.pdbx_strand_id
1 'polypeptide(L)'
;MKYLLILFVFAFWPFSLCSQVSFQEHIVINEENCIVSPDFVFLDDINGDGHNDVLFGNEHTISWYDNADGTGALGVSKNIFFDSNFDIQSDLTVGDLDGDGDLDILFYERNQDKFSWLENLDGLGNFSSE
;
A
#
# COMPACT_ATOMS: atom_id res chain seq x y z
N MET A 1 17.89 -70.63 27.35
CA MET A 1 17.81 -69.16 27.47
C MET A 1 16.42 -68.72 27.03
N LYS A 2 15.66 -68.04 27.89
CA LYS A 2 14.28 -67.59 27.61
C LYS A 2 14.34 -66.12 27.13
N TYR A 3 13.77 -65.81 25.98
CA TYR A 3 13.68 -64.43 25.46
C TYR A 3 12.40 -63.77 26.01
N LEU A 4 12.54 -62.58 26.60
CA LEU A 4 11.43 -61.75 27.07
C LEU A 4 11.09 -60.73 25.98
N LEU A 5 9.89 -60.82 25.41
CA LEU A 5 9.40 -59.88 24.40
C LEU A 5 8.71 -58.70 25.12
N ILE A 6 9.24 -57.49 24.99
CA ILE A 6 8.62 -56.27 25.53
C ILE A 6 7.91 -55.56 24.39
N LEU A 7 6.58 -55.48 24.45
CA LEU A 7 5.75 -54.77 23.48
C LEU A 7 5.63 -53.30 23.90
N PHE A 8 6.19 -52.37 23.12
CA PHE A 8 5.97 -50.93 23.31
C PHE A 8 4.68 -50.53 22.60
N VAL A 9 3.63 -50.20 23.36
CA VAL A 9 2.42 -49.59 22.83
C VAL A 9 2.65 -48.08 22.79
N PHE A 10 2.91 -47.52 21.61
CA PHE A 10 2.92 -46.07 21.42
C PHE A 10 1.47 -45.57 21.39
N ALA A 11 1.03 -44.96 22.49
CA ALA A 11 -0.24 -44.23 22.51
C ALA A 11 -0.10 -42.98 21.63
N PHE A 12 -0.82 -42.96 20.51
CA PHE A 12 -0.89 -41.81 19.62
C PHE A 12 -1.91 -40.82 20.21
N TRP A 13 -1.45 -39.73 20.82
CA TRP A 13 -2.32 -38.62 21.21
C TRP A 13 -2.47 -37.67 20.02
N PRO A 14 -3.70 -37.42 19.53
CA PRO A 14 -3.89 -36.38 18.52
C PRO A 14 -3.65 -35.03 19.20
N PHE A 15 -2.51 -34.41 18.93
CA PHE A 15 -2.34 -32.99 19.20
C PHE A 15 -3.25 -32.22 18.25
N SER A 16 -4.32 -31.63 18.77
CA SER A 16 -5.07 -30.61 18.03
C SER A 16 -4.19 -29.38 17.92
N LEU A 17 -3.59 -29.18 16.74
CA LEU A 17 -2.96 -27.92 16.37
C LEU A 17 -4.08 -26.94 16.03
N CYS A 18 -4.47 -26.12 17.00
CA CYS A 18 -5.23 -24.92 16.69
C CYS A 18 -4.24 -23.87 16.16
N SER A 19 -4.40 -23.44 14.91
CA SER A 19 -3.70 -22.24 14.43
C SER A 19 -4.37 -21.04 15.09
N GLN A 20 -3.61 -20.29 15.88
CA GLN A 20 -4.02 -18.98 16.37
C GLN A 20 -3.32 -17.93 15.52
N VAL A 21 -4.09 -17.09 14.83
CA VAL A 21 -3.56 -15.88 14.20
C VAL A 21 -3.44 -14.82 15.30
N SER A 22 -2.23 -14.34 15.54
CA SER A 22 -1.98 -13.16 16.37
C SER A 22 -1.74 -11.98 15.45
N PHE A 23 -2.43 -10.87 15.70
CA PHE A 23 -2.13 -9.60 15.05
C PHE A 23 -1.04 -8.90 15.86
N GLN A 24 0.00 -8.44 15.17
CA GLN A 24 1.01 -7.56 15.73
C GLN A 24 0.93 -6.24 14.97
N GLU A 25 0.80 -5.13 15.70
CA GLU A 25 0.89 -3.81 15.11
C GLU A 25 2.31 -3.60 14.55
N HIS A 26 2.39 -3.17 13.29
CA HIS A 26 3.62 -2.71 12.66
C HIS A 26 3.36 -1.28 12.19
N ILE A 27 3.93 -0.31 12.90
CA ILE A 27 3.80 1.10 12.55
C ILE A 27 4.84 1.41 11.47
N VAL A 28 4.37 1.80 10.30
CA VAL A 28 5.22 2.08 9.14
C VAL A 28 5.30 3.58 8.85
N ILE A 29 4.16 4.28 8.96
CA ILE A 29 4.04 5.72 8.83
C ILE A 29 3.52 6.28 10.16
N ASN A 30 4.17 7.31 10.68
CA ASN A 30 3.91 7.97 11.95
C ASN A 30 4.04 9.50 11.81
N GLU A 31 3.89 10.24 12.91
CA GLU A 31 3.94 11.71 12.91
C GLU A 31 5.30 12.31 12.46
N GLU A 32 6.37 11.52 12.43
CA GLU A 32 7.71 11.99 12.03
C GLU A 32 7.94 11.92 10.52
N ASN A 33 7.32 10.94 9.83
CA ASN A 33 7.45 10.78 8.39
C ASN A 33 6.17 11.17 7.62
N CYS A 34 4.99 11.13 8.23
CA CYS A 34 3.74 11.58 7.62
C CYS A 34 3.66 13.11 7.61
N ILE A 35 3.81 13.70 6.44
CA ILE A 35 3.85 15.17 6.28
C ILE A 35 2.44 15.78 6.22
N VAL A 36 1.40 14.94 6.18
CA VAL A 36 0.00 15.33 6.03
C VAL A 36 -0.88 14.54 6.99
N SER A 37 -2.08 15.03 7.30
CA SER A 37 -3.12 14.23 7.95
C SER A 37 -3.93 13.55 6.85
N PRO A 38 -3.69 12.26 6.52
CA PRO A 38 -4.37 11.65 5.39
C PRO A 38 -5.84 11.39 5.69
N ASP A 39 -6.70 11.82 4.78
CA ASP A 39 -8.12 11.46 4.78
C ASP A 39 -8.36 10.14 4.01
N PHE A 40 -7.43 9.78 3.13
CA PHE A 40 -7.49 8.58 2.30
C PHE A 40 -6.11 7.94 2.11
N VAL A 41 -6.13 6.64 1.83
CA VAL A 41 -4.95 5.81 1.52
C VAL A 41 -5.31 4.77 0.46
N PHE A 42 -4.38 4.51 -0.46
CA PHE A 42 -4.49 3.55 -1.54
C PHE A 42 -3.17 2.76 -1.67
N LEU A 43 -3.26 1.51 -2.12
CA LEU A 43 -2.11 0.63 -2.30
C LEU A 43 -2.09 0.08 -3.73
N ASP A 44 -1.00 0.30 -4.45
CA ASP A 44 -0.75 -0.28 -5.78
C ASP A 44 0.73 -0.24 -6.15
N ASP A 45 1.12 -0.94 -7.21
CA ASP A 45 2.49 -0.94 -7.74
C ASP A 45 2.70 0.25 -8.71
N ILE A 46 2.97 1.43 -8.16
CA ILE A 46 2.99 2.71 -8.92
C ILE A 46 4.25 2.84 -9.77
N ASN A 47 5.35 2.24 -9.34
CA ASN A 47 6.65 2.30 -10.03
C ASN A 47 6.96 1.04 -10.89
N GLY A 48 6.06 0.06 -10.90
CA GLY A 48 6.19 -1.18 -11.68
C GLY A 48 7.28 -2.14 -11.18
N ASP A 49 7.71 -2.03 -9.92
CA ASP A 49 8.75 -2.88 -9.34
C ASP A 49 8.23 -4.22 -8.79
N GLY A 50 6.90 -4.40 -8.78
CA GLY A 50 6.23 -5.59 -8.28
C GLY A 50 5.92 -5.54 -6.78
N HIS A 51 6.03 -4.37 -6.16
CA HIS A 51 5.71 -4.15 -4.75
C HIS A 51 4.59 -3.12 -4.61
N ASN A 52 3.63 -3.41 -3.74
CA ASN A 52 2.60 -2.42 -3.46
C ASN A 52 3.22 -1.25 -2.70
N ASP A 53 3.11 -0.09 -3.30
CA ASP A 53 3.40 1.22 -2.73
C ASP A 53 2.22 1.77 -1.93
N VAL A 54 2.43 2.92 -1.27
CA VAL A 54 1.39 3.63 -0.54
C VAL A 54 1.16 5.01 -1.14
N LEU A 55 -0.02 5.23 -1.69
CA LEU A 55 -0.52 6.55 -2.05
C LEU A 55 -1.44 7.04 -0.94
N PHE A 56 -1.27 8.27 -0.47
CA PHE A 56 -2.05 8.82 0.64
C PHE A 56 -2.16 10.33 0.47
N GLY A 57 -3.16 10.91 1.10
CA GLY A 57 -3.39 12.34 0.91
C GLY A 57 -4.59 12.85 1.66
N ASN A 58 -4.86 14.12 1.46
CA ASN A 58 -6.00 14.82 2.00
C ASN A 58 -6.61 15.73 0.93
N GLU A 59 -7.55 16.58 1.33
CA GLU A 59 -8.23 17.52 0.45
C GLU A 59 -7.31 18.40 -0.43
N HIS A 60 -6.05 18.63 -0.05
CA HIS A 60 -5.12 19.51 -0.78
C HIS A 60 -3.89 18.80 -1.35
N THR A 61 -3.64 17.56 -0.92
CA THR A 61 -2.32 16.92 -1.10
C THR A 61 -2.46 15.46 -1.51
N ILE A 62 -1.58 15.03 -2.40
CA ILE A 62 -1.38 13.62 -2.74
C ILE A 62 0.11 13.36 -2.58
N SER A 63 0.45 12.34 -1.81
CA SER A 63 1.80 11.92 -1.48
C SER A 63 1.93 10.42 -1.70
N TRP A 64 3.15 9.99 -2.04
CA TRP A 64 3.47 8.60 -2.34
C TRP A 64 4.69 8.14 -1.54
N TYR A 65 4.61 6.93 -1.00
CA TYR A 65 5.74 6.18 -0.48
C TYR A 65 6.00 4.96 -1.36
N ASP A 66 7.21 4.91 -1.87
CA ASP A 66 7.79 3.76 -2.54
C ASP A 66 8.15 2.65 -1.52
N ASN A 67 7.70 1.43 -1.81
CA ASN A 67 8.03 0.20 -1.09
C ASN A 67 9.04 -0.67 -1.86
N ALA A 68 10.15 -0.05 -2.26
CA ALA A 68 11.19 -0.61 -3.14
C ALA A 68 11.75 -2.01 -2.79
N ASP A 69 11.64 -2.48 -1.54
CA ASP A 69 12.12 -3.81 -1.14
C ASP A 69 11.00 -4.82 -0.84
N GLY A 70 9.74 -4.39 -0.95
CA GLY A 70 8.55 -5.20 -0.69
C GLY A 70 8.40 -5.63 0.78
N THR A 71 9.24 -5.14 1.69
CA THR A 71 9.20 -5.53 3.10
C THR A 71 8.22 -4.69 3.91
N GLY A 72 7.67 -3.63 3.31
CA GLY A 72 6.90 -2.60 4.00
C GLY A 72 7.79 -1.61 4.74
N ALA A 73 9.10 -1.64 4.55
CA ALA A 73 10.01 -0.60 5.02
C ALA A 73 9.92 0.62 4.09
N LEU A 74 8.88 1.44 4.29
CA LEU A 74 8.63 2.59 3.44
C LEU A 74 9.74 3.64 3.54
N GLY A 75 10.18 4.12 2.39
CA GLY A 75 11.22 5.14 2.26
C GLY A 75 10.75 6.56 2.64
N VAL A 76 11.36 7.56 2.01
CA VAL A 76 10.94 8.96 2.14
C VAL A 76 9.76 9.21 1.20
N SER A 77 8.67 9.81 1.70
CA SER A 77 7.53 10.16 0.85
C SER A 77 7.88 11.28 -0.13
N LYS A 78 7.38 11.14 -1.35
CA LYS A 78 7.34 12.21 -2.35
C LYS A 78 5.97 12.88 -2.31
N ASN A 79 5.94 14.22 -2.29
CA ASN A 79 4.71 14.94 -2.60
C ASN A 79 4.52 14.92 -4.11
N ILE A 80 3.48 14.24 -4.56
CA ILE A 80 3.10 14.16 -5.97
C ILE A 80 2.35 15.43 -6.36
N PHE A 81 1.41 15.85 -5.52
CA PHE A 81 0.54 16.99 -5.79
C PHE A 81 0.33 17.81 -4.51
N PHE A 82 0.35 19.12 -4.67
CA PHE A 82 -0.03 20.08 -3.64
C PHE A 82 -0.66 21.30 -4.31
N ASP A 83 -1.93 21.57 -4.01
CA ASP A 83 -2.55 22.85 -4.32
C ASP A 83 -3.54 23.22 -3.21
N SER A 84 -3.27 24.34 -2.54
CA SER A 84 -4.13 24.86 -1.47
C SER A 84 -5.50 25.36 -1.94
N ASN A 85 -5.73 25.45 -3.25
CA ASN A 85 -7.02 25.86 -3.82
C ASN A 85 -7.84 24.65 -4.31
N PHE A 86 -7.27 23.45 -4.29
CA PHE A 86 -7.98 22.23 -4.63
C PHE A 86 -8.72 21.69 -3.42
N ASP A 87 -9.82 20.97 -3.68
CA ASP A 87 -10.55 20.23 -2.66
C ASP A 87 -10.83 18.84 -3.25
N ILE A 88 -9.86 17.95 -3.03
CA ILE A 88 -9.93 16.56 -3.46
C ILE A 88 -10.95 15.86 -2.57
N GLN A 89 -12.04 15.39 -3.18
CA GLN A 89 -12.98 14.55 -2.46
C GLN A 89 -12.39 13.15 -2.32
N SER A 90 -12.67 12.52 -1.17
CA SER A 90 -12.10 11.28 -0.61
C SER A 90 -11.93 10.04 -1.51
N ASP A 91 -12.31 10.10 -2.78
CA ASP A 91 -12.13 9.02 -3.74
C ASP A 91 -11.10 9.45 -4.79
N LEU A 92 -9.90 8.89 -4.67
CA LEU A 92 -8.97 8.75 -5.79
C LEU A 92 -8.94 7.29 -6.23
N THR A 93 -8.52 7.06 -7.47
CA THR A 93 -8.21 5.73 -7.98
C THR A 93 -6.99 5.83 -8.88
N VAL A 94 -6.34 4.70 -9.12
CA VAL A 94 -5.25 4.62 -10.09
C VAL A 94 -5.60 3.69 -11.25
N GLY A 95 -4.96 3.91 -12.39
CA GLY A 95 -5.12 3.11 -13.60
C GLY A 95 -4.43 3.77 -14.80
N ASP A 96 -4.04 2.96 -15.78
CA ASP A 96 -3.51 3.41 -17.07
C ASP A 96 -4.63 4.07 -17.90
N LEU A 97 -4.60 5.40 -18.01
CA LEU A 97 -5.66 6.21 -18.63
C LEU A 97 -5.35 6.61 -20.07
N ASP A 98 -4.08 6.68 -20.45
CA ASP A 98 -3.66 7.05 -21.81
C ASP A 98 -3.21 5.87 -22.68
N GLY A 99 -3.03 4.69 -22.08
CA GLY A 99 -2.68 3.44 -22.74
C GLY A 99 -1.19 3.25 -22.97
N ASP A 100 -0.32 3.97 -22.24
CA ASP A 100 1.13 3.82 -22.32
C ASP A 100 1.68 2.69 -21.43
N GLY A 101 0.88 2.22 -20.47
CA GLY A 101 1.17 1.11 -19.58
C GLY A 101 1.57 1.54 -18.16
N ASP A 102 1.61 2.83 -17.87
CA ASP A 102 1.96 3.38 -16.57
C ASP A 102 0.70 3.71 -15.75
N LEU A 103 0.76 3.55 -14.42
CA LEU A 103 -0.40 3.83 -13.56
C LEU A 103 -0.55 5.32 -13.28
N ASP A 104 -1.66 5.90 -13.72
CA ASP A 104 -2.01 7.29 -13.46
C ASP A 104 -2.93 7.45 -12.25
N ILE A 105 -3.08 8.69 -11.76
CA ILE A 105 -3.95 8.99 -10.62
C ILE A 105 -5.15 9.80 -11.08
N LEU A 106 -6.36 9.26 -10.93
CA LEU A 106 -7.63 9.94 -11.17
C LEU A 106 -8.26 10.38 -9.84
N PHE A 107 -8.70 11.63 -9.77
CA PHE A 107 -9.39 12.16 -8.60
C PHE A 107 -10.48 13.16 -8.97
N TYR A 108 -11.41 13.37 -8.04
CA TYR A 108 -12.48 14.34 -8.17
C TYR A 108 -12.12 15.66 -7.45
N GLU A 109 -12.19 16.76 -8.18
CA GLU A 109 -11.97 18.11 -7.67
C GLU A 109 -13.31 18.79 -7.37
N ARG A 110 -13.65 18.88 -6.07
CA ARG A 110 -14.94 19.42 -5.62
C ARG A 110 -15.15 20.88 -6.00
N ASN A 111 -14.10 21.70 -5.91
CA ASN A 111 -14.18 23.13 -6.21
C ASN A 111 -14.47 23.44 -7.68
N GLN A 112 -14.07 22.54 -8.60
CA GLN A 112 -14.28 22.70 -10.04
C GLN A 112 -15.38 21.78 -10.59
N ASP A 113 -15.96 20.91 -9.76
CA ASP A 113 -17.01 19.96 -10.13
C ASP A 113 -16.60 19.08 -11.34
N LYS A 114 -15.35 18.60 -11.33
CA LYS A 114 -14.76 17.82 -12.44
C LYS A 114 -13.84 16.70 -11.94
N PHE A 115 -13.60 15.74 -12.81
CA PHE A 115 -12.52 14.78 -12.66
C PHE A 115 -11.25 15.32 -13.32
N SER A 116 -10.13 15.17 -12.64
CA SER A 116 -8.78 15.50 -13.10
C SER A 116 -7.89 14.29 -12.88
N TRP A 117 -6.81 14.16 -13.65
CA TRP A 117 -5.84 13.09 -13.48
C TRP A 117 -4.42 13.63 -13.51
N LEU A 118 -3.49 12.89 -12.91
CA LEU A 118 -2.05 13.11 -12.99
C LEU A 118 -1.44 11.93 -13.74
N GLU A 119 -0.80 12.24 -14.85
CA GLU A 119 -0.10 11.28 -15.72
C GLU A 119 1.21 10.86 -15.06
N ASN A 120 1.51 9.57 -15.06
CA ASN A 120 2.79 9.02 -14.62
C ASN A 120 3.76 8.90 -15.80
N LEU A 121 4.48 9.98 -16.08
CA LEU A 121 5.25 10.21 -17.32
C LEU A 121 6.29 9.14 -17.72
N ASP A 122 6.70 8.30 -16.77
CA ASP A 122 7.76 7.30 -16.98
C ASP A 122 7.55 5.99 -16.23
N GLY A 123 6.39 5.81 -15.63
CA GLY A 123 6.10 4.61 -14.83
C GLY A 123 6.92 4.49 -13.56
N LEU A 124 7.67 5.53 -13.15
CA LEU A 124 8.51 5.53 -11.93
C LEU A 124 8.01 6.53 -10.89
N GLY A 125 6.75 6.95 -11.01
CA GLY A 125 6.09 7.90 -10.12
C GLY A 125 6.49 9.36 -10.38
N ASN A 126 6.84 9.70 -11.62
CA ASN A 126 7.06 11.08 -12.05
C ASN A 126 5.79 11.69 -12.63
N PHE A 127 4.97 12.23 -11.74
CA PHE A 127 3.66 12.74 -12.09
C PHE A 127 3.64 14.18 -12.62
N SER A 128 2.75 14.46 -13.57
CA SER A 128 2.41 15.81 -14.04
C SER A 128 0.91 15.95 -14.28
N SER A 129 0.41 17.19 -14.24
CA SER A 129 -0.92 17.50 -14.77
C SER A 129 -0.87 17.60 -16.29
N GLU A 130 -1.82 16.96 -16.98
CA GLU A 130 -2.15 17.25 -18.38
C GLU A 130 -3.28 18.29 -18.52
#